data_AF-A0A7V5HZS6-F1
#
_entry.id   AF-A0A7V5HZS6-F1
#
_cell.length_a   1.000
_cell.length_b   1.000
_cell.length_c   1.000
_cell.angle_alpha   90.00
_cell.angle_beta   90.00
_cell.angle_gamma   90.00
#
_symmetry.space_group_name_H-M   'P 1'
#
loop_
_entity.id
_entity.type
_entity.pdbx_description
1 polymer ?
#
loop_
_entity_poly.entity_id
_entity_poly.type
_entity_poly.pdbx_seq_one_letter_code
_entity_poly.pdbx_strand_id
1 'polypeptide(L)'
;MRERAPEFLKGSERDFLKKAYETGFEYEKKAHFCAQCVVAALEDLFDIKDETLLRAAYPLSGGFGSTIEGTCGALSGGAMIVGYFFGRDKEEFKEGISNRKAPYLTKLLYEKFSEKYGSCICKNVQKKI
;
A
#
# COMPACT_ATOMS: atom_id res chain seq x y z
N MET A 1 0.45 -14.22 19.94
CA MET A 1 0.81 -13.63 18.63
C MET A 1 1.04 -14.78 17.67
N ARG A 2 0.10 -15.06 16.75
CA ARG A 2 0.32 -16.08 15.71
C ARG A 2 1.12 -15.43 14.59
N GLU A 3 2.41 -15.72 14.56
CA GLU A 3 3.24 -15.56 13.37
C GLU A 3 2.69 -16.49 12.29
N ARG A 4 1.85 -15.98 11.40
CA ARG A 4 1.63 -16.59 10.11
C ARG A 4 1.84 -15.50 9.07
N ALA A 5 3.06 -15.45 8.52
CA ALA A 5 3.21 -14.96 7.17
C ALA A 5 2.22 -15.79 6.31
N PRO A 6 1.32 -15.18 5.54
CA PRO A 6 0.27 -15.95 4.90
C PRO A 6 0.84 -16.88 3.83
N GLU A 7 0.15 -17.98 3.58
CA GLU A 7 0.55 -19.13 2.76
C GLU A 7 0.64 -18.82 1.24
N PHE A 8 0.50 -17.54 0.84
CA PHE A 8 0.42 -17.09 -0.55
C PHE A 8 1.78 -16.84 -1.23
N LEU A 9 2.91 -16.85 -0.50
CA LEU A 9 4.24 -16.67 -1.09
C LEU A 9 4.72 -17.97 -1.78
N LYS A 10 4.13 -18.29 -2.94
CA LYS A 10 4.58 -19.39 -3.80
C LYS A 10 5.66 -18.88 -4.77
N GLY A 11 6.93 -19.17 -4.49
CA GLY A 11 8.08 -18.80 -5.31
C GLY A 11 9.20 -18.15 -4.50
N SER A 12 10.27 -17.70 -5.17
CA SER A 12 11.31 -16.94 -4.48
C SER A 12 10.81 -15.53 -4.13
N GLU A 13 11.31 -14.95 -3.03
CA GLU A 13 11.02 -13.56 -2.66
C GLU A 13 11.29 -12.59 -3.83
N ARG A 14 12.37 -12.82 -4.57
CA ARG A 14 12.74 -12.04 -5.75
C ARG A 14 11.66 -12.09 -6.83
N ASP A 15 11.09 -13.27 -7.10
CA ASP A 15 10.03 -13.42 -8.11
C ASP A 15 8.75 -12.72 -7.68
N PHE A 16 8.41 -12.80 -6.39
CA PHE A 16 7.25 -12.09 -5.84
C PHE A 16 7.41 -10.57 -6.00
N LEU A 17 8.56 -10.02 -5.59
CA LEU A 17 8.85 -8.59 -5.71
C LEU A 17 8.85 -8.13 -7.17
N LYS A 18 9.38 -8.94 -8.08
CA LYS A 18 9.34 -8.68 -9.51
C LYS A 18 7.91 -8.61 -10.03
N LYS A 19 7.06 -9.60 -9.71
CA LYS A 19 5.64 -9.60 -10.09
C LYS A 19 4.88 -8.43 -9.51
N ALA A 20 5.17 -8.05 -8.25
CA ALA A 20 4.52 -6.91 -7.60
C ALA A 20 4.82 -5.62 -8.36
N TYR A 21 6.09 -5.42 -8.75
CA TYR A 21 6.52 -4.29 -9.56
C TYR A 21 5.85 -4.28 -10.94
N GLU A 22 5.91 -5.40 -11.67
CA GLU A 22 5.34 -5.53 -13.02
C GLU A 22 3.83 -5.30 -13.03
N THR A 23 3.11 -5.90 -12.08
CA THR A 23 1.65 -5.78 -11.98
C THR A 23 1.23 -4.35 -11.63
N GLY A 24 1.88 -3.74 -10.62
CA GLY A 24 1.61 -2.35 -10.25
C GLY A 24 1.92 -1.37 -11.39
N PHE A 25 3.01 -1.59 -12.13
CA PHE A 25 3.37 -0.79 -13.29
C PHE A 25 2.33 -0.90 -14.42
N GLU A 26 1.88 -2.12 -14.74
CA GLU A 26 0.87 -2.35 -15.76
C GLU A 26 -0.50 -1.75 -15.38
N TYR A 27 -0.86 -1.80 -14.10
CA TYR A 27 -2.09 -1.16 -13.62
C TYR A 27 -2.02 0.36 -13.70
N GLU A 28 -0.93 0.99 -13.29
CA GLU A 28 -0.81 2.45 -13.41
C GLU A 28 -0.84 2.90 -14.87
N LYS A 29 -0.25 2.11 -15.78
CA LYS A 29 -0.26 2.38 -17.22
C LYS A 29 -1.65 2.31 -17.84
N LYS A 30 -2.53 1.41 -17.37
CA LYS A 30 -3.85 1.14 -17.97
C LYS A 30 -5.01 1.84 -17.27
N ALA A 31 -4.98 1.85 -15.94
CA ALA A 31 -6.09 2.28 -15.09
C ALA A 31 -5.84 3.62 -14.39
N HIS A 32 -4.59 4.07 -14.30
CA HIS A 32 -4.18 5.24 -13.50
C HIS A 32 -4.60 5.12 -12.02
N PHE A 33 -4.55 6.23 -11.28
CA PHE A 33 -4.93 6.28 -9.86
C PHE A 33 -4.00 5.42 -8.99
N CYS A 34 -2.80 5.96 -8.78
CA CYS A 34 -1.67 5.28 -8.15
C CYS A 34 -1.93 4.56 -6.81
N ALA A 35 -2.84 5.06 -5.95
CA ALA A 35 -3.17 4.35 -4.71
C ALA A 35 -3.97 3.08 -5.00
N GLN A 36 -4.94 3.17 -5.92
CA GLN A 36 -5.77 2.05 -6.33
C GLN A 36 -4.95 0.99 -7.07
N CYS A 37 -4.01 1.39 -7.94
CA CYS A 37 -3.13 0.43 -8.63
C CYS A 37 -2.25 -0.38 -7.67
N VAL A 38 -1.71 0.26 -6.63
CA VAL A 38 -0.91 -0.46 -5.62
C VAL A 38 -1.77 -1.46 -4.86
N VAL A 39 -2.99 -1.07 -4.47
CA VAL A 39 -3.92 -1.97 -3.78
C VAL A 39 -4.33 -3.13 -4.70
N ALA A 40 -4.79 -2.86 -5.93
CA ALA A 40 -5.16 -3.90 -6.90
C ALA A 40 -4.05 -4.92 -7.13
N ALA A 41 -2.82 -4.45 -7.37
CA ALA A 41 -1.69 -5.34 -7.60
C ALA A 41 -1.43 -6.23 -6.39
N LEU A 42 -1.45 -5.67 -5.18
CA LEU A 42 -1.19 -6.45 -3.97
C LEU A 42 -2.38 -7.33 -3.58
N GLU A 43 -3.61 -6.97 -3.93
CA GLU A 43 -4.77 -7.84 -3.79
C GLU A 43 -4.61 -9.11 -4.63
N ASP A 44 -4.25 -8.96 -5.91
CA ASP A 44 -4.02 -10.10 -6.81
C ASP A 44 -2.88 -11.00 -6.33
N LEU A 45 -1.77 -10.39 -5.87
CA LEU A 45 -0.61 -11.14 -5.42
C LEU A 45 -0.82 -11.86 -4.08
N PHE A 46 -1.67 -11.31 -3.22
CA PHE A 46 -1.97 -11.88 -1.91
C PHE A 46 -3.29 -12.66 -1.87
N ASP A 47 -3.99 -12.80 -3.00
CA ASP A 47 -5.33 -13.41 -3.10
C ASP A 47 -6.34 -12.76 -2.10
N ILE A 48 -6.27 -11.43 -1.96
CA ILE A 48 -7.21 -10.67 -1.14
C ILE A 48 -8.50 -10.47 -1.93
N LYS A 49 -9.62 -10.92 -1.36
CA LYS A 49 -10.95 -10.83 -1.98
C LYS A 49 -11.82 -9.81 -1.25
N ASP A 50 -11.33 -8.57 -1.16
CA ASP A 50 -12.04 -7.46 -0.49
C ASP A 50 -12.10 -6.21 -1.37
N GLU A 51 -13.14 -6.11 -2.18
CA GLU A 51 -13.37 -4.94 -3.04
C GLU A 51 -13.51 -3.62 -2.27
N THR A 52 -13.79 -3.68 -0.96
CA THR A 52 -13.89 -2.48 -0.12
C THR A 52 -12.55 -1.76 -0.04
N LEU A 53 -11.45 -2.53 0.04
CA LEU A 53 -10.11 -1.98 0.13
C LEU A 53 -9.74 -1.23 -1.15
N LEU A 54 -9.93 -1.87 -2.31
CA LEU A 54 -9.73 -1.26 -3.61
C LEU A 54 -10.57 0.02 -3.83
N ARG A 55 -11.84 0.00 -3.45
CA ARG A 55 -12.74 1.15 -3.57
C ARG A 55 -12.35 2.29 -2.65
N ALA A 56 -11.96 1.99 -1.41
CA ALA A 56 -11.50 2.97 -0.45
C ALA A 56 -10.16 3.61 -0.86
N ALA A 57 -9.35 2.90 -1.66
CA ALA A 57 -8.08 3.41 -2.15
C ALA A 57 -8.20 4.48 -3.22
N TYR A 58 -9.26 4.42 -4.03
CA TYR A 58 -9.46 5.25 -5.21
C TYR A 58 -9.23 6.75 -4.98
N PRO A 59 -9.90 7.41 -4.00
CA PRO A 59 -9.77 8.83 -3.85
C PRO A 59 -8.39 9.24 -3.31
N LEU A 60 -7.58 8.34 -2.73
CA LEU A 60 -6.23 8.66 -2.19
C LEU A 60 -5.21 9.03 -3.28
N SER A 61 -5.56 8.81 -4.54
CA SER A 61 -4.66 9.02 -5.67
C SER A 61 -4.37 10.50 -5.93
N GLY A 62 -3.22 10.75 -6.55
CA GLY A 62 -2.80 12.11 -6.88
C GLY A 62 -2.62 13.01 -5.65
N GLY A 63 -2.29 12.43 -4.49
CA GLY A 63 -2.19 13.18 -3.24
C GLY A 63 -3.55 13.47 -2.59
N PHE A 64 -4.56 12.68 -2.95
CA PHE A 64 -5.99 12.84 -2.66
C PHE A 64 -6.68 14.01 -3.33
N GLY A 65 -7.95 13.94 -3.68
CA GLY A 65 -8.23 13.61 -5.06
C GLY A 65 -7.52 14.57 -6.02
N SER A 66 -6.34 14.15 -6.48
CA SER A 66 -5.54 14.88 -7.49
C SER A 66 -5.09 16.29 -7.10
N THR A 67 -5.06 16.62 -5.81
CA THR A 67 -4.58 17.94 -5.35
C THR A 67 -3.08 18.12 -5.50
N ILE A 68 -2.30 17.03 -5.65
CA ILE A 68 -0.83 16.95 -5.65
C ILE A 68 -0.12 17.44 -4.37
N GLU A 69 -0.85 18.07 -3.46
CA GLU A 69 -0.33 18.67 -2.23
C GLU A 69 -0.17 17.66 -1.08
N GLY A 70 -0.91 16.54 -1.13
CA GLY A 70 -0.88 15.51 -0.09
C GLY A 70 0.17 14.41 -0.27
N THR A 71 0.06 13.38 0.57
CA THR A 71 0.91 12.18 0.52
C THR A 71 0.70 11.41 -0.78
N CYS A 72 1.77 10.98 -1.43
CA CYS A 72 1.74 10.21 -2.67
C CYS A 72 0.80 9.00 -2.58
N GLY A 73 -0.09 8.84 -3.55
CA GLY A 73 -1.09 7.78 -3.55
C GLY A 73 -0.47 6.38 -3.50
N ALA A 74 0.64 6.13 -4.20
CA ALA A 74 1.34 4.84 -4.15
C ALA A 74 1.80 4.48 -2.72
N LEU A 75 2.30 5.46 -1.97
CA LEU A 75 2.69 5.28 -0.57
C LEU A 75 1.46 5.03 0.31
N SER A 76 0.39 5.80 0.11
CA SER A 76 -0.89 5.61 0.82
C SER A 76 -1.47 4.21 0.58
N GLY A 77 -1.48 3.73 -0.68
CA GLY A 77 -1.95 2.39 -1.04
C GLY A 77 -1.11 1.28 -0.38
N GLY A 78 0.22 1.44 -0.35
CA GLY A 78 1.07 0.50 0.38
C GLY A 78 0.79 0.48 1.88
N ALA A 79 0.55 1.65 2.49
CA ALA A 79 0.15 1.75 3.89
C ALA A 79 -1.22 1.10 4.17
N MET A 80 -2.17 1.17 3.23
CA MET A 80 -3.45 0.46 3.35
C MET A 80 -3.26 -1.05 3.42
N ILE A 81 -2.41 -1.63 2.58
CA ILE A 81 -2.15 -3.08 2.59
C ILE A 81 -1.47 -3.52 3.90
N VAL A 82 -0.56 -2.71 4.44
CA VAL A 82 -0.01 -2.95 5.79
C VAL A 82 -1.13 -2.92 6.85
N GLY A 83 -2.04 -1.95 6.74
CA GLY A 83 -3.21 -1.84 7.62
C GLY A 83 -4.19 -3.01 7.47
N TYR A 84 -4.34 -3.57 6.27
CA TYR A 84 -5.21 -4.72 6.01
C TYR A 84 -4.74 -5.96 6.79
N PHE A 85 -3.43 -6.23 6.82
CA PHE A 85 -2.89 -7.40 7.52
C PHE A 85 -2.62 -7.18 9.01
N PHE A 86 -2.24 -5.97 9.41
CA PHE A 86 -1.70 -5.69 10.75
C PHE A 86 -2.37 -4.53 11.46
N GLY A 87 -3.41 -3.94 10.87
CA GLY A 87 -4.22 -2.90 11.51
C GLY A 87 -5.04 -3.47 12.65
N ARG A 88 -5.68 -2.56 13.41
CA ARG A 88 -6.63 -2.97 14.44
C ARG A 88 -7.91 -3.46 13.80
N ASP A 89 -8.44 -4.57 14.29
CA ASP A 89 -9.81 -4.95 13.97
C ASP A 89 -10.84 -4.12 14.78
N LYS A 90 -12.12 -4.40 14.59
CA LYS A 90 -13.21 -3.67 15.25
C LYS A 90 -13.25 -3.91 16.77
N GLU A 91 -12.88 -5.10 17.23
CA GLU A 91 -12.86 -5.44 18.66
C GLU A 91 -11.70 -4.72 19.34
N GLU A 92 -10.49 -4.82 18.79
CA GLU A 92 -9.32 -4.09 19.26
C GLU A 92 -9.55 -2.57 19.26
N PHE A 93 -10.24 -2.04 18.24
CA PHE A 93 -10.63 -0.64 18.20
C PHE A 93 -11.59 -0.27 19.34
N LYS A 94 -12.63 -1.07 19.56
CA LYS A 94 -13.66 -0.85 20.59
C LYS A 94 -13.07 -0.93 22.00
N GLU A 95 -12.16 -1.86 22.23
CA GLU A 95 -11.53 -2.10 23.53
C GLU A 95 -10.32 -1.19 23.79
N GLY A 96 -9.92 -0.38 22.80
CA GLY A 96 -8.77 0.51 22.93
C GLY A 96 -7.43 -0.23 22.97
N ILE A 97 -7.38 -1.46 22.44
CA ILE A 97 -6.15 -2.25 22.36
C ILE A 97 -5.17 -1.53 21.45
N SER A 98 -3.96 -1.32 21.97
CA SER A 98 -2.87 -0.69 21.20
C SER A 98 -2.18 -1.74 20.33
N ASN A 99 -2.20 -1.51 19.01
CA ASN A 99 -1.41 -2.26 18.04
C ASN A 99 -0.45 -1.29 17.34
N ARG A 100 0.86 -1.49 17.55
CA ARG A 100 1.91 -0.66 16.94
C ARG A 100 2.59 -1.30 15.73
N LYS A 101 2.19 -2.51 15.34
CA LYS A 101 2.82 -3.26 14.24
C LYS A 101 2.57 -2.57 12.90
N ALA A 102 1.31 -2.25 12.57
CA ALA A 102 0.99 -1.52 11.34
C ALA A 102 1.69 -0.15 11.27
N PRO A 103 1.62 0.73 12.29
CA PRO A 103 2.37 1.99 12.28
C PRO A 103 3.88 1.83 12.09
N TYR A 104 4.49 0.83 12.74
CA TYR A 104 5.92 0.55 12.61
C TYR A 104 6.29 0.13 11.18
N LEU A 105 5.56 -0.82 10.59
CA LEU A 105 5.81 -1.29 9.22
C LEU A 105 5.56 -0.18 8.19
N THR A 106 4.49 0.61 8.37
CA THR A 106 4.22 1.78 7.51
C THR A 106 5.32 2.83 7.63
N LYS A 107 5.92 3.02 8.82
CA LYS A 107 7.07 3.91 8.98
C LYS A 107 8.29 3.43 8.19
N LEU A 108 8.61 2.13 8.23
CA LEU A 108 9.70 1.57 7.42
C LEU A 108 9.45 1.74 5.91
N LEU A 109 8.20 1.54 5.49
CA LEU A 109 7.79 1.80 4.10
C LEU A 109 7.97 3.27 3.74
N TYR A 110 7.51 4.18 4.60
CA TYR A 110 7.66 5.63 4.43
C TYR A 110 9.13 6.05 4.32
N GLU A 111 10.01 5.52 5.17
CA GLU A 111 11.44 5.84 5.17
C GLU A 111 12.09 5.40 3.86
N LYS A 112 11.90 4.15 3.44
CA LYS A 112 12.42 3.63 2.16
C LYS A 112 11.86 4.39 0.96
N PHE A 113 10.58 4.73 0.99
CA PHE A 113 9.93 5.50 -0.06
C PHE A 113 10.54 6.91 -0.16
N SER A 114 10.69 7.58 0.99
CA SER A 114 11.23 8.94 1.05
C SER A 114 12.71 8.98 0.71
N GLU A 115 13.49 7.95 1.07
CA GLU A 115 14.89 7.80 0.64
C GLU A 115 14.98 7.67 -0.88
N LYS A 116 14.15 6.82 -1.49
CA LYS A 116 14.16 6.58 -2.94
C LYS A 116 13.69 7.79 -3.75
N TYR A 117 12.62 8.45 -3.32
CA TYR A 117 11.97 9.52 -4.10
C TYR A 117 12.25 10.93 -3.56
N GLY A 118 12.98 11.06 -2.46
CA GLY A 118 13.32 12.33 -1.82
C GLY A 118 12.14 13.04 -1.13
N SER A 119 10.93 12.49 -1.18
CA SER A 119 9.74 13.06 -0.53
C SER A 119 8.61 12.04 -0.46
N CYS A 120 7.69 12.21 0.48
CA CYS A 120 6.40 11.53 0.48
C CYS A 120 5.29 12.35 -0.20
N ILE A 121 5.54 13.61 -0.54
CA ILE A 121 4.52 14.52 -1.10
C ILE A 121 4.38 14.31 -2.60
N CYS A 122 3.14 14.15 -3.08
CA CYS A 122 2.84 13.71 -4.44
C CYS A 122 3.52 14.58 -5.51
N LYS A 123 3.39 15.91 -5.45
CA LYS A 123 4.02 16.83 -6.41
C LYS A 123 5.54 16.75 -6.45
N ASN A 124 6.18 16.37 -5.34
CA ASN A 124 7.63 16.24 -5.27
C ASN A 124 8.08 14.90 -5.85
N VAL A 125 7.34 13.83 -5.55
CA VAL A 125 7.57 12.50 -6.13
C VAL A 125 7.43 12.57 -7.65
N GLN A 126 6.39 13.21 -8.19
CA GLN A 126 6.18 13.35 -9.63
C GLN A 126 7.34 14.01 -10.38
N LYS A 127 8.13 14.87 -9.73
CA LYS A 127 9.31 15.51 -10.35
C LYS A 127 10.54 14.58 -10.43
N LYS A 128 10.43 13.36 -9.89
CA LYS A 128 11.51 12.38 -9.80
C LYS A 128 11.26 11.12 -10.65
N ILE A 129 10.07 11.00 -11.23
CA ILE A 129 9.62 9.88 -12.07
C ILE A 129 9.34 10.36 -13.48
#